data_AF-A0A7K3QVR6-F1
#
_entry.id   AF-A0A7K3QVR6-F1
#
_cell.length_a   1.000
_cell.length_b   1.000
_cell.length_c   1.000
_cell.angle_alpha   90.00
_cell.angle_beta   90.00
_cell.angle_gamma   90.00
#
_symmetry.space_group_name_H-M   'P 1'
#
loop_
_entity.id
_entity.type
_entity.pdbx_description
1 polymer ?
#
loop_
_entity_poly.entity_id
_entity_poly.type
_entity_poly.pdbx_seq_one_letter_code
_entity_poly.pdbx_strand_id
1 'polypeptide(L)'
;MMVCGHKIEGATLYVDSDDVNKAVTARSWTADRPLAAGLTTWPLDHPATGWTPTRPLTPLTPNTTYALYGWTKDNAWSSSSVSFTLRDRDQLRPGEVRYDKTSANGDASPATVLKTEFKATACRHRG
;
A
#
# COMPACT_ATOMS: atom_id res chain seq x y z
N MET A 1 0.74 3.57 4.50
CA MET A 1 0.00 2.38 4.97
C MET A 1 -0.22 2.47 6.47
N MET A 2 -1.41 2.11 6.96
CA MET A 2 -1.69 2.01 8.40
C MET A 2 -1.61 0.55 8.86
N VAL A 3 -0.90 0.30 9.96
CA VAL A 3 -0.76 -1.00 10.60
C VAL A 3 -1.58 -1.00 11.90
N CYS A 4 -2.54 -1.90 12.06
CA CYS A 4 -3.53 -1.80 13.13
C CYS A 4 -3.30 -2.71 14.35
N GLY A 5 -2.47 -3.74 14.25
CA GLY A 5 -2.28 -4.68 15.37
C GLY A 5 -1.23 -5.76 15.12
N HIS A 6 -0.99 -6.10 13.86
CA HIS A 6 0.09 -7.02 13.47
C HIS A 6 1.35 -6.26 13.07
N LYS A 7 2.45 -7.00 12.86
CA LYS A 7 3.64 -6.46 12.25
C LYS A 7 3.52 -6.51 10.72
N ILE A 8 4.16 -5.57 10.02
CA ILE A 8 4.42 -5.69 8.59
C ILE A 8 5.92 -5.68 8.37
N GLU A 9 6.41 -6.60 7.54
CA GLU A 9 7.85 -6.80 7.32
C GLU A 9 8.27 -6.46 5.90
N GLY A 10 7.32 -6.35 4.98
CA GLY A 10 7.56 -5.88 3.63
C GLY A 10 6.31 -5.36 2.94
N ALA A 11 6.50 -4.85 1.74
CA ALA A 11 5.43 -4.41 0.87
C ALA A 11 5.74 -4.77 -0.58
N THR A 12 4.70 -5.07 -1.35
CA THR A 12 4.80 -5.41 -2.76
C THR A 12 3.85 -4.56 -3.56
N LEU A 13 4.36 -3.99 -4.65
CA LEU A 13 3.62 -3.29 -5.68
C LEU A 13 3.56 -4.18 -6.92
N TYR A 14 2.37 -4.49 -7.40
CA TYR A 14 2.16 -5.24 -8.63
C TYR A 14 1.32 -4.44 -9.63
N VAL A 15 1.48 -4.76 -10.92
CA VAL A 15 0.56 -4.29 -11.96
C VAL A 15 -0.78 -4.98 -11.74
N ASP A 16 -1.80 -4.19 -11.47
CA ASP A 16 -3.16 -4.67 -11.26
C ASP A 16 -3.72 -5.18 -12.59
N SER A 17 -4.28 -6.37 -12.57
CA SER A 17 -4.73 -7.11 -13.75
C SER A 17 -5.95 -7.94 -13.35
N ASP A 18 -6.99 -7.93 -14.19
CA ASP A 18 -8.20 -8.74 -14.01
C ASP A 18 -7.89 -10.25 -14.03
N ASP A 19 -6.72 -10.63 -14.56
CA ASP A 19 -6.16 -11.97 -14.48
C ASP A 19 -5.06 -12.01 -13.40
N VAL A 20 -5.38 -12.64 -12.27
CA VAL A 20 -4.47 -12.79 -11.12
C VAL A 20 -3.18 -13.53 -11.47
N ASN A 21 -3.20 -14.39 -12.50
CA ASN A 21 -2.00 -15.11 -12.96
C ASN A 21 -1.06 -14.22 -13.78
N LYS A 22 -1.54 -13.04 -14.20
CA LYS A 22 -0.78 -12.03 -14.94
C LYS A 22 -0.37 -10.84 -14.08
N ALA A 23 -0.66 -10.86 -12.78
CA ALA A 23 -0.18 -9.84 -11.86
C ALA A 23 1.36 -9.89 -11.81
N VAL A 24 2.00 -8.89 -12.43
CA VAL A 24 3.47 -8.80 -12.45
C VAL A 24 3.92 -7.93 -11.28
N THR A 25 4.82 -8.47 -10.45
CA THR A 25 5.49 -7.67 -9.41
C THR A 25 6.30 -6.55 -10.05
N ALA A 26 5.85 -5.31 -9.86
CA ALA A 26 6.55 -4.13 -10.33
C ALA A 26 7.70 -3.77 -9.39
N ARG A 27 7.45 -3.77 -8.07
CA ARG A 27 8.42 -3.39 -7.04
C ARG A 27 8.14 -4.12 -5.74
N SER A 28 9.15 -4.25 -4.90
CA SER A 28 9.01 -4.83 -3.56
C SER A 28 10.06 -4.25 -2.62
N TRP A 29 9.67 -4.10 -1.35
CA TRP A 29 10.52 -3.58 -0.29
C TRP A 29 10.45 -4.46 0.95
N THR A 30 11.57 -4.59 1.64
CA THR A 30 11.64 -5.16 2.98
C THR A 30 11.91 -4.04 3.96
N ALA A 31 11.15 -3.98 5.04
CA ALA A 31 11.43 -3.06 6.14
C ALA A 31 12.66 -3.55 6.93
N ASP A 32 13.58 -2.66 7.26
CA ASP A 32 14.81 -3.01 7.99
C ASP A 32 14.48 -3.57 9.40
N ARG A 33 13.33 -3.18 9.95
CA ARG A 33 12.74 -3.74 11.16
C ARG A 33 11.24 -3.94 10.94
N PRO A 34 10.62 -4.97 11.56
CA PRO A 34 9.17 -5.14 11.53
C PRO A 34 8.44 -3.88 11.98
N LEU A 35 7.50 -3.42 11.16
CA LEU A 35 6.67 -2.25 11.44
C LEU A 35 5.61 -2.62 12.46
N ALA A 36 5.63 -1.97 13.62
CA ALA A 36 4.58 -2.09 14.62
C ALA A 36 3.31 -1.32 14.20
N ALA A 37 2.29 -1.37 15.05
CA ALA A 37 1.07 -0.60 14.86
C ALA A 37 1.36 0.91 14.69
N GLY A 38 0.70 1.53 13.72
CA GLY A 38 0.88 2.93 13.36
C GLY A 38 0.95 3.18 11.86
N LEU A 39 1.08 4.46 11.51
CA LEU A 39 1.19 4.89 10.13
C LEU A 39 2.64 4.82 9.66
N THR A 40 2.88 4.06 8.60
CA THR A 40 4.14 4.05 7.86
C THR A 40 4.01 4.75 6.51
N THR A 41 5.04 5.48 6.12
CA THR A 41 5.11 6.21 4.84
C THR A 41 6.51 6.08 4.27
N TRP A 42 6.61 5.70 3.00
CA TRP A 42 7.86 5.68 2.26
C TRP A 42 7.58 6.05 0.80
N PRO A 43 8.55 6.65 0.10
CA PRO A 43 8.46 6.91 -1.33
C PRO A 43 8.43 5.61 -2.14
N LEU A 44 7.67 5.61 -3.24
CA LEU A 44 7.58 4.46 -4.12
C LEU A 44 8.63 4.46 -5.21
N ASP A 45 9.21 5.62 -5.54
CA ASP A 45 10.06 5.84 -6.72
C ASP A 45 11.57 5.83 -6.43
N HIS A 46 11.98 6.11 -5.20
CA HIS A 46 13.38 6.14 -4.77
C HIS A 46 13.62 5.34 -3.47
N PRO A 47 14.87 4.96 -3.17
CA PRO A 47 15.21 4.30 -1.91
C PRO A 47 14.85 5.18 -0.71
N ALA A 48 14.42 4.55 0.38
CA ALA A 48 14.01 5.24 1.60
C ALA A 48 14.70 4.62 2.81
N THR A 49 15.17 5.45 3.74
CA THR A 49 15.73 4.96 5.01
C THR A 49 14.70 4.07 5.73
N GLY A 50 15.12 2.89 6.20
CA GLY A 50 14.25 1.91 6.84
C GLY A 50 13.57 0.93 5.88
N TRP A 51 13.72 1.11 4.56
CA TRP A 51 13.14 0.26 3.52
C TRP A 51 14.16 -0.10 2.45
N THR A 52 14.48 -1.38 2.36
CA THR A 52 15.39 -1.91 1.34
C THR A 52 14.59 -2.40 0.14
N PRO A 53 14.75 -1.82 -1.06
CA PRO A 53 14.13 -2.35 -2.27
C PRO A 53 14.77 -3.71 -2.62
N THR A 54 13.95 -4.73 -2.81
CA THR A 54 14.42 -6.09 -3.16
C THR A 54 14.51 -6.32 -4.67
N ARG A 55 14.07 -5.35 -5.46
CA ARG A 55 14.18 -5.29 -6.93
C ARG A 55 14.58 -3.88 -7.38
N PRO A 56 15.20 -3.73 -8.57
CA PRO A 56 15.49 -2.42 -9.14
C PRO A 56 14.23 -1.56 -9.26
N LEU A 57 14.34 -0.29 -8.89
CA LEU A 57 13.25 0.69 -8.95
C LEU A 57 13.08 1.22 -10.39
N THR A 58 12.52 0.42 -11.28
CA THR A 58 12.22 0.82 -12.67
C THR A 58 11.06 1.81 -12.74
N PRO A 59 11.12 2.88 -13.54
CA PRO A 59 10.05 3.88 -13.63
C PRO A 59 8.66 3.26 -13.79
N LEU A 60 7.68 3.76 -13.05
CA LEU A 60 6.28 3.33 -13.18
C LEU A 60 5.72 3.85 -14.51
N THR A 61 4.90 3.03 -15.17
CA THR A 61 4.31 3.31 -16.46
C THR A 61 3.03 4.14 -16.32
N PRO A 62 2.86 5.20 -17.13
CA PRO A 62 1.58 5.93 -17.21
C PRO A 62 0.43 5.00 -17.60
N ASN A 63 -0.79 5.33 -17.15
CA ASN A 63 -2.03 4.58 -17.43
C ASN A 63 -2.04 3.11 -16.96
N THR A 64 -1.09 2.70 -16.13
CA THR A 64 -1.09 1.41 -15.46
C THR A 64 -1.72 1.55 -14.08
N THR A 65 -2.67 0.67 -13.78
CA THR A 65 -3.18 0.49 -12.42
C THR A 65 -2.18 -0.38 -11.66
N TYR A 66 -1.81 0.08 -10.48
CA TYR A 66 -0.97 -0.66 -9.56
C TYR A 66 -1.73 -0.94 -8.29
N ALA A 67 -1.44 -2.07 -7.68
CA ALA A 67 -1.93 -2.41 -6.36
C ALA A 67 -0.76 -2.64 -5.41
N LEU A 68 -0.83 -1.99 -4.24
CA LEU A 68 0.17 -2.06 -3.18
C LEU A 68 -0.41 -2.73 -1.94
N TYR A 69 0.27 -3.73 -1.41
CA TYR A 69 -0.07 -4.34 -0.12
C TYR A 69 1.18 -4.59 0.73
N GLY A 70 0.99 -4.62 2.05
CA GLY A 70 1.98 -5.03 3.04
C GLY A 70 1.83 -6.50 3.41
N TRP A 71 2.92 -7.15 3.79
CA TRP A 71 2.97 -8.57 4.13
C TRP A 71 3.94 -8.89 5.28
N THR A 72 3.75 -10.04 5.91
CA THR A 72 4.72 -10.67 6.83
C THR A 72 5.51 -11.77 6.11
N LYS A 73 6.76 -12.02 6.53
CA LYS A 73 7.66 -12.99 5.87
C LYS A 73 7.11 -14.42 5.92
N ASP A 74 6.35 -14.73 6.95
CA ASP A 74 5.67 -16.03 7.14
C ASP A 74 4.33 -16.12 6.39
N ASN A 75 3.92 -15.06 5.66
CA ASN A 75 2.63 -14.92 4.99
C ASN A 75 1.41 -15.08 5.91
N ALA A 76 1.59 -15.00 7.23
CA ALA A 76 0.50 -15.12 8.19
C ALA A 76 -0.45 -13.91 8.14
N TRP A 77 0.04 -12.74 7.71
CA TRP A 77 -0.75 -11.51 7.66
C TRP A 77 -0.41 -10.65 6.44
N SER A 78 -1.43 -9.97 5.94
CA SER A 78 -1.30 -8.93 4.92
C SER A 78 -2.15 -7.72 5.26
N SER A 79 -1.80 -6.57 4.69
CA SER A 79 -2.74 -5.45 4.62
C SER A 79 -3.71 -5.65 3.47
N SER A 80 -4.85 -4.95 3.51
CA SER A 80 -5.60 -4.72 2.28
C SER A 80 -4.73 -4.01 1.25
N SER A 81 -4.97 -4.32 -0.02
CA SER A 81 -4.37 -3.62 -1.14
C SER A 81 -4.93 -2.20 -1.25
N VAL A 82 -4.16 -1.30 -1.86
CA VAL A 82 -4.65 -0.04 -2.41
C VAL A 82 -4.37 0.00 -3.90
N SER A 83 -5.42 0.15 -4.71
CA SER A 83 -5.30 0.31 -6.17
C SER A 83 -5.25 1.78 -6.58
N PHE A 84 -4.27 2.13 -7.41
CA PHE A 84 -4.05 3.49 -7.90
C PHE A 84 -3.33 3.52 -9.25
N THR A 85 -3.56 4.59 -10.01
CA THR A 85 -2.76 4.98 -11.17
C THR A 85 -1.80 6.12 -10.82
N LEU A 86 -0.81 6.41 -11.68
CA LEU A 86 0.02 7.59 -11.50
C LEU A 86 -0.79 8.90 -11.52
N ARG A 87 -1.88 8.95 -12.30
CA ARG A 87 -2.79 10.09 -12.30
C ARG A 87 -3.46 10.28 -10.94
N ASP A 88 -3.90 9.19 -10.30
CA ASP A 88 -4.48 9.27 -8.95
C ASP A 88 -3.47 9.83 -7.95
N ARG A 89 -2.20 9.40 -8.05
CA ARG A 89 -1.11 9.92 -7.21
C ARG A 89 -0.89 11.41 -7.43
N ASP A 90 -0.83 11.86 -8.69
CA ASP A 90 -0.53 13.25 -9.03
C ASP A 90 -1.71 14.21 -8.70
N GLN A 91 -2.90 13.67 -8.48
CA GLN A 91 -4.07 14.41 -8.00
C GLN A 91 -4.12 14.56 -6.47
N LEU A 92 -3.29 13.84 -5.72
CA LEU A 92 -3.25 13.96 -4.26
C LEU A 92 -2.67 15.31 -3.84
N ARG A 93 -3.40 16.02 -2.99
CA ARG A 93 -2.92 17.26 -2.37
C ARG A 93 -1.99 16.93 -1.19
N PRO A 94 -1.09 17.85 -0.81
CA PRO A 94 -0.28 17.67 0.38
C PRO A 94 -1.14 17.36 1.61
N GLY A 95 -0.84 16.23 2.27
CA GLY A 95 -1.58 15.78 3.46
C GLY A 95 -2.76 14.86 3.16
N GLU A 96 -3.10 14.60 1.91
CA GLU A 96 -4.09 13.60 1.52
C GLU A 96 -3.50 12.19 1.40
N VAL A 97 -4.34 11.19 1.60
CA VAL A 97 -4.03 9.78 1.45
C VAL A 97 -5.16 9.10 0.69
N ARG A 98 -4.81 8.35 -0.35
CA ARG A 98 -5.71 7.40 -1.00
C ARG A 98 -5.64 6.05 -0.31
N TYR A 99 -6.78 5.40 -0.12
CA TYR A 99 -6.89 4.03 0.35
C TYR A 99 -8.16 3.39 -0.21
N ASP A 100 -8.23 2.06 -0.17
CA ASP A 100 -9.45 1.35 -0.53
C ASP A 100 -10.30 1.12 0.72
N LYS A 101 -11.49 1.71 0.73
CA LYS A 101 -12.50 1.54 1.77
C LYS A 101 -13.30 0.28 1.46
N THR A 102 -13.22 -0.69 2.36
CA THR A 102 -14.05 -1.90 2.30
C THR A 102 -15.43 -1.62 2.90
N SER A 103 -16.49 -1.96 2.17
CA SER A 103 -17.87 -1.91 2.63
C SER A 103 -18.18 -3.07 3.58
N ALA A 104 -19.33 -3.03 4.24
CA ALA A 104 -19.81 -4.14 5.06
C ALA A 104 -19.99 -5.45 4.25
N ASN A 105 -20.20 -5.34 2.94
CA ASN A 105 -20.40 -6.46 2.02
C ASN A 105 -19.08 -6.99 1.44
N GLY A 106 -17.93 -6.41 1.82
CA GLY A 106 -16.61 -6.80 1.32
C GLY A 106 -16.16 -6.06 0.06
N ASP A 107 -17.01 -5.20 -0.52
CA ASP A 107 -16.65 -4.44 -1.72
C ASP A 107 -15.61 -3.37 -1.37
N ALA A 108 -14.51 -3.32 -2.12
CA ALA A 108 -13.50 -2.28 -2.00
C ALA A 108 -13.81 -1.13 -2.97
N SER A 109 -13.74 0.11 -2.48
CA SER A 109 -13.86 1.30 -3.31
C SER A 109 -12.79 2.34 -2.94
N PRO A 110 -12.21 3.04 -3.91
CA PRO A 110 -11.17 4.01 -3.63
C PRO A 110 -11.75 5.23 -2.90
N ALA A 111 -11.01 5.71 -1.90
CA ALA A 111 -11.32 6.92 -1.14
C ALA A 111 -10.06 7.76 -0.95
N THR A 112 -10.23 9.09 -0.99
CA THR A 112 -9.17 10.05 -0.66
C THR A 112 -9.63 10.90 0.52
N VAL A 113 -8.83 10.93 1.57
CA VAL A 113 -9.10 11.69 2.80
C VAL A 113 -7.83 12.35 3.32
N LEU A 114 -7.97 13.26 4.30
CA LEU A 114 -6.81 13.78 5.01
C LEU A 114 -6.11 12.69 5.81
N LYS A 115 -4.78 12.76 5.89
CA LYS A 115 -3.94 11.83 6.67
C LYS A 115 -4.38 11.72 8.14
N THR A 116 -4.86 12.82 8.73
CA THR A 116 -5.38 12.83 10.11
C THR A 116 -6.64 12.00 10.24
N GLU A 117 -7.58 12.14 9.30
CA GLU A 117 -8.80 11.35 9.25
C GLU A 117 -8.49 9.88 9.00
N PHE A 118 -7.65 9.57 8.01
CA PHE A 118 -7.20 8.21 7.73
C PHE A 118 -6.61 7.55 8.99
N LYS A 119 -5.79 8.28 9.74
CA LYS A 119 -5.23 7.79 11.01
C LYS A 119 -6.30 7.45 12.04
N ALA A 120 -7.36 8.24 12.11
CA ALA A 120 -8.45 8.05 13.07
C ALA A 120 -9.45 6.96 12.66
N THR A 121 -9.51 6.58 11.38
CA THR A 121 -10.54 5.68 10.83
C THR A 121 -10.01 4.32 10.39
N ALA A 122 -8.76 4.23 9.92
CA ALA A 122 -8.25 3.03 9.23
C ALA A 122 -8.27 1.73 10.08
N CYS A 123 -8.23 1.85 11.41
CA CYS A 123 -8.25 0.71 12.33
C CYS A 123 -9.58 0.50 13.06
N ARG A 124 -10.60 1.32 12.78
CA ARG A 124 -11.86 1.34 13.56
C ARG A 124 -12.72 0.09 13.41
N HIS A 125 -12.47 -0.72 12.38
CA HIS A 125 -13.21 -1.94 12.06
C HIS A 125 -12.31 -3.18 11.97
N ARG A 126 -11.06 -3.09 12.45
CA ARG A 126 -10.09 -4.19 12.42
C ARG A 126 -9.71 -4.55 13.85
N GLY A 127 -10.60 -5.32 14.49
CA GLY A 127 -10.39 -5.98 15.78
C GLY A 127 -10.06 -7.45 15.57
#